data_AF-A0A7Y5U0K3-F1
#
_entry.id   AF-A0A7Y5U0K3-F1
#
_cell.length_a   1.000
_cell.length_b   1.000
_cell.length_c   1.000
_cell.angle_alpha   90.00
_cell.angle_beta   90.00
_cell.angle_gamma   90.00
#
_symmetry.space_group_name_H-M   'P 1'
#
loop_
_entity.id
_entity.type
_entity.pdbx_description
1 polymer ?
#
loop_
_entity_poly.entity_id
_entity_poly.type
_entity_poly.pdbx_seq_one_letter_code
_entity_poly.pdbx_strand_id
1 'polypeptide(L)'
;RVVPVHYELYQDAQQYPVADADVRVPTLVFQGTRDDAVDPQTVGAWARRRPNVELHLLDDDHQLTASLPFIWETLARFLKLRP
;
A
#
# COMPACT_ATOMS: atom_id res chain seq x y z
N ARG A 1 21.13 -9.81 -15.52
CA ARG A 1 21.54 -8.59 -16.26
C ARG A 1 21.05 -7.40 -15.46
N VAL A 2 21.92 -6.46 -15.09
CA VAL A 2 21.53 -5.22 -14.40
C VAL A 2 21.41 -4.12 -15.46
N VAL A 3 20.33 -3.36 -15.43
CA VAL A 3 20.10 -2.20 -16.32
C VAL A 3 20.06 -0.96 -15.41
N PRO A 4 20.81 0.12 -15.71
CA PRO A 4 20.78 1.34 -14.91
C PRO A 4 19.40 2.00 -15.00
N VAL A 5 18.85 2.40 -13.85
CA VAL A 5 17.60 3.17 -13.77
C VAL A 5 17.92 4.64 -14.06
N HIS A 6 17.25 5.21 -15.04
CA HIS A 6 17.41 6.61 -15.44
C HIS A 6 16.20 7.44 -14.98
N TYR A 7 16.36 8.76 -14.86
CA TYR A 7 15.31 9.66 -14.32
C TYR A 7 14.03 9.67 -15.18
N GLU A 8 14.13 9.31 -16.45
CA GLU A 8 12.99 9.15 -17.36
C GLU A 8 11.96 8.14 -16.85
N LEU A 9 12.35 7.18 -15.99
CA LEU A 9 11.40 6.30 -15.30
C LEU A 9 10.40 7.10 -14.46
N TYR A 10 10.87 8.15 -13.77
CA TYR A 10 10.01 9.01 -12.98
C TYR A 10 9.11 9.90 -13.87
N GLN A 11 9.66 10.39 -14.99
CA GLN A 11 8.87 11.17 -15.95
C GLN A 11 7.77 10.33 -16.61
N ASP A 12 8.07 9.09 -16.96
CA ASP A 12 7.09 8.12 -17.47
C ASP A 12 6.01 7.86 -16.43
N ALA A 13 6.39 7.59 -15.17
CA ALA A 13 5.43 7.35 -14.09
C ALA A 13 4.42 8.50 -13.88
N GLN A 14 4.85 9.76 -14.09
CA GLN A 14 3.97 10.93 -13.99
C GLN A 14 2.87 10.99 -15.08
N GLN A 15 3.02 10.25 -16.18
CA GLN A 15 2.03 10.22 -17.27
C GLN A 15 0.82 9.34 -16.94
N TYR A 16 0.90 8.51 -15.89
CA TYR A 16 -0.16 7.58 -15.53
C TYR A 16 -1.02 8.13 -14.38
N PRO A 17 -2.35 8.26 -14.56
CA PRO A 17 -3.25 8.73 -13.51
C PRO A 17 -3.51 7.61 -12.49
N VAL A 18 -2.52 7.33 -11.65
CA VAL A 18 -2.55 6.24 -10.63
C VAL A 18 -3.73 6.37 -9.66
N ALA A 19 -4.18 7.61 -9.40
CA ALA A 19 -5.34 7.87 -8.56
C ALA A 19 -6.66 7.31 -9.14
N ASP A 20 -6.73 7.16 -10.46
CA ASP A 20 -7.90 6.68 -11.20
C ASP A 20 -7.72 5.25 -11.72
N ALA A 21 -6.66 4.56 -11.27
CA ALA A 21 -6.46 3.15 -11.59
C ALA A 21 -7.67 2.31 -11.14
N ASP A 22 -8.17 1.49 -12.06
CA ASP A 22 -9.32 0.60 -11.89
C ASP A 22 -8.89 -0.71 -11.22
N VAL A 23 -8.79 -0.67 -9.89
CA VAL A 23 -8.46 -1.83 -9.06
C VAL A 23 -9.76 -2.52 -8.65
N ARG A 24 -10.10 -3.64 -9.30
CA ARG A 24 -11.35 -4.38 -9.06
C ARG A 24 -11.22 -5.59 -8.13
N VAL A 25 -10.00 -5.98 -7.78
CA VAL A 25 -9.74 -7.13 -6.91
C VAL A 25 -9.86 -6.73 -5.44
N PRO A 26 -10.29 -7.63 -4.54
CA PRO A 26 -10.15 -7.40 -3.11
C PRO A 26 -8.71 -7.02 -2.78
N THR A 27 -8.53 -5.93 -2.02
CA THR A 27 -7.21 -5.36 -1.74
C THR A 27 -7.09 -5.09 -0.25
N LEU A 28 -5.95 -5.48 0.33
CA LEU A 28 -5.61 -5.22 1.73
C LEU A 28 -4.37 -4.31 1.76
N VAL A 29 -4.46 -3.19 2.48
CA VAL A 29 -3.39 -2.21 2.62
C VAL A 29 -3.06 -2.01 4.11
N PHE A 30 -1.77 -2.01 4.42
CA PHE A 30 -1.24 -1.60 5.71
C PHE A 30 -0.39 -0.36 5.51
N GLN A 31 -0.60 0.67 6.31
CA GLN A 31 0.08 1.96 6.18
C GLN A 31 0.48 2.47 7.56
N GLY A 32 1.75 2.81 7.74
CA GLY A 32 2.24 3.45 8.96
C GLY A 32 1.74 4.89 9.05
N THR A 33 1.29 5.33 10.22
CA THR A 33 0.85 6.72 10.45
C THR A 33 2.02 7.70 10.54
N ARG A 34 3.24 7.19 10.76
CA ARG A 34 4.49 7.96 10.82
C ARG A 34 5.41 7.66 9.62
N ASP A 35 4.84 7.16 8.53
CA ASP A 35 5.57 6.93 7.28
C ASP A 35 6.04 8.27 6.69
N ASP A 36 7.34 8.41 6.52
CA ASP A 36 8.01 9.59 5.98
C ASP A 36 8.36 9.46 4.49
N ALA A 37 8.18 8.26 3.91
CA ALA A 37 8.38 7.99 2.49
C ALA A 37 7.08 8.08 1.69
N VAL A 38 5.94 7.70 2.29
CA VAL A 38 4.60 7.74 1.69
C VAL A 38 3.63 8.42 2.64
N ASP A 39 3.04 9.54 2.22
CA ASP A 39 2.06 10.28 3.02
C ASP A 39 0.81 9.42 3.33
N PRO A 40 0.52 9.13 4.61
CA PRO A 40 -0.62 8.32 5.01
C PRO A 40 -1.97 8.93 4.60
N GLN A 41 -2.07 10.26 4.48
CA GLN A 41 -3.31 10.92 4.09
C GLN A 41 -3.67 10.60 2.63
N THR A 42 -2.67 10.59 1.76
CA THR A 42 -2.81 10.22 0.35
C THR A 42 -3.31 8.79 0.20
N VAL A 43 -2.74 7.85 0.96
CA VAL A 43 -3.20 6.44 0.97
C VAL A 43 -4.63 6.31 1.48
N GLY A 44 -4.96 7.01 2.57
CA GLY A 44 -6.32 7.06 3.10
C GLY A 44 -7.34 7.61 2.11
N ALA A 45 -7.00 8.68 1.38
CA ALA A 45 -7.86 9.24 0.34
C ALA A 45 -8.07 8.28 -0.85
N TRP A 46 -7.02 7.57 -1.26
CA TRP A 46 -7.09 6.58 -2.33
C TRP A 46 -7.98 5.38 -1.96
N ALA A 47 -7.83 4.86 -0.73
CA ALA A 47 -8.60 3.72 -0.23
C ALA A 47 -10.09 4.07 -0.04
N ARG A 48 -10.42 5.23 0.51
CA ARG A 48 -11.81 5.66 0.77
C ARG A 48 -12.69 5.70 -0.48
N ARG A 49 -12.12 5.87 -1.67
CA ARG A 49 -12.84 5.87 -2.95
C ARG A 49 -13.17 4.47 -3.47
N ARG A 50 -12.72 3.40 -2.80
CA ARG A 50 -12.74 2.02 -3.30
C ARG A 50 -13.34 1.05 -2.27
N PRO A 51 -14.58 0.55 -2.47
CA PRO A 51 -15.24 -0.32 -1.49
C PRO A 51 -14.59 -1.72 -1.38
N ASN A 52 -13.76 -2.12 -2.34
CA ASN A 52 -13.01 -3.37 -2.36
C ASN A 52 -11.63 -3.28 -1.66
N VAL A 53 -11.33 -2.14 -1.01
CA VAL A 53 -10.07 -1.92 -0.29
C VAL A 53 -10.33 -1.93 1.21
N GLU A 54 -9.62 -2.81 1.93
CA GLU A 54 -9.47 -2.80 3.38
C GLU A 54 -8.15 -2.09 3.73
N LEU A 55 -8.21 -1.00 4.51
CA LEU A 55 -7.04 -0.22 4.93
C LEU A 55 -6.88 -0.26 6.45
N HIS A 56 -5.69 -0.64 6.91
CA HIS A 56 -5.27 -0.54 8.30
C HIS A 56 -4.20 0.55 8.45
N LEU A 57 -4.52 1.61 9.19
CA LEU A 57 -3.57 2.62 9.62
C LEU A 57 -2.93 2.18 10.94
N LEU A 58 -1.61 1.99 10.94
CA LEU A 58 -0.86 1.41 12.03
C LEU A 58 0.01 2.46 12.70
N ASP A 59 0.13 2.43 14.02
CA ASP A 59 0.99 3.33 14.77
C ASP A 59 2.47 2.95 14.64
N ASP A 60 2.98 3.03 13.42
CA ASP A 60 4.26 2.52 12.96
C ASP A 60 4.88 3.45 11.90
N ASP A 61 6.16 3.24 11.60
CA ASP A 61 6.86 3.92 10.51
C ASP A 61 6.70 3.18 9.17
N HIS A 62 7.42 3.62 8.13
CA HIS A 62 7.38 3.00 6.81
C HIS A 62 7.74 1.50 6.82
N GLN A 63 8.59 1.06 7.75
CA GLN A 63 9.06 -0.33 7.80
C GLN A 63 8.03 -1.28 8.44
N LEU A 64 7.04 -0.74 9.18
CA LEU A 64 5.96 -1.51 9.82
C LEU A 64 6.44 -2.62 10.78
N THR A 65 7.67 -2.52 11.27
CA THR A 65 8.32 -3.62 12.01
C THR A 65 7.69 -3.89 13.37
N ALA A 66 7.12 -2.87 14.02
CA ALA A 66 6.43 -3.02 15.29
C ALA A 66 5.06 -3.71 15.13
N SER A 67 4.52 -3.75 13.91
CA SER A 67 3.17 -4.24 13.60
C SER A 67 3.14 -5.60 12.90
N LEU A 68 4.29 -6.26 12.72
CA LEU A 68 4.40 -7.54 11.99
C LEU A 68 3.41 -8.63 12.47
N PRO A 69 3.20 -8.86 13.78
CA PRO A 69 2.23 -9.87 14.23
C PRO A 69 0.81 -9.57 13.75
N PHE A 70 0.37 -8.32 13.88
CA PHE A 70 -0.96 -7.88 13.43
C PHE A 70 -1.12 -8.02 11.91
N ILE A 71 -0.09 -7.63 11.15
CA ILE A 71 -0.05 -7.75 9.69
C ILE A 71 -0.22 -9.23 9.30
N TRP A 72 0.54 -10.13 9.94
CA TRP A 72 0.47 -11.56 9.63
C TRP A 72 -0.92 -12.15 9.89
N GLU A 73 -1.50 -11.91 11.06
CA GLU A 73 -2.82 -12.43 11.41
C GLU A 73 -3.91 -11.91 10.47
N THR A 74 -3.86 -10.61 10.15
CA THR A 74 -4.84 -9.99 9.25
C THR A 74 -4.68 -10.47 7.81
N LEU A 75 -3.44 -10.57 7.33
CA LEU A 75 -3.13 -11.12 6.00
C LEU A 75 -3.61 -12.58 5.87
N ALA A 76 -3.30 -13.43 6.85
CA ALA A 76 -3.70 -14.84 6.84
C ALA A 76 -5.22 -14.99 6.77
N ARG A 77 -5.96 -14.17 7.53
CA ARG A 77 -7.43 -14.11 7.49
C ARG A 77 -7.94 -13.67 6.12
N PHE A 78 -7.38 -12.58 5.57
CA PHE A 78 -7.77 -12.03 4.28
C PHE A 78 -7.56 -13.03 3.14
N LEU A 79 -6.42 -13.72 3.14
CA LEU A 79 -6.07 -14.76 2.17
C LEU A 79 -6.71 -16.13 2.45
N LYS A 80 -7.43 -16.28 3.57
CA LYS A 80 -8.03 -17.53 4.03
C LYS A 80 -7.01 -18.68 4.13
N LEU A 81 -5.81 -18.36 4.60
CA LEU A 81 -4.78 -19.37 4.86
C LEU A 81 -5.26 -20.26 6.02
N ARG A 82 -5.19 -21.58 5.84
CA ARG A 82 -5.39 -22.54 6.93
C ARG A 82 -4.11 -22.62 7.76
N PRO A 83 -4.20 -22.81 9.10
CA PRO A 83 -3.03 -23.00 9.94
C PRO A 83 -2.20 -24.22 9.52
#